data_AF-A0A0D0ALL7-F1
#
_entry.id   AF-A0A0D0ALL7-F1
#
_cell.length_a   1.000
_cell.length_b   1.000
_cell.length_c   1.000
_cell.angle_alpha   90.00
_cell.angle_beta   90.00
_cell.angle_gamma   90.00
#
_symmetry.space_group_name_H-M   'P 1'
#
loop_
_entity.id
_entity.type
_entity.pdbx_description
1 polymer ?
#
loop_
_entity_poly.entity_id
_entity_poly.type
_entity_poly.pdbx_seq_one_letter_code
_entity_poly.pdbx_strand_id
1 'polypeptide(L)'
;MSSSLTTHSPRQNRPWGKHRCITTSPLFPTQLLSDSDDDFDAHLTSSMPPMPPLIMSSSSVKSILRVIPAPAPCVIPVHIPIYNLAKPWQRWPYGMYTVDMAIGFQQMAIPKLCSFYGQEQLFRLIFGDTPFVKTTYHDNHKAWHETELTVLETHKLAGHTEDGLWANYLAARCTHYLGSGQQET
;
A
#
# COMPACT_ATOMS: atom_id res chain seq x y z
N MET A 1 -7.33 -42.02 48.61
CA MET A 1 -6.31 -41.62 47.62
C MET A 1 -6.90 -41.89 46.25
N SER A 2 -7.49 -40.87 45.62
CA SER A 2 -8.16 -41.00 44.33
C SER A 2 -7.28 -40.36 43.27
N SER A 3 -6.75 -41.17 42.36
CA SER A 3 -5.95 -40.74 41.22
C SER A 3 -6.83 -40.66 39.99
N SER A 4 -7.02 -39.45 39.45
CA SER A 4 -7.73 -39.23 38.19
C SER A 4 -6.78 -39.44 37.00
N LEU A 5 -7.17 -40.32 36.08
CA LEU A 5 -6.52 -40.54 34.79
C LEU A 5 -7.12 -39.58 33.76
N THR A 6 -6.30 -38.72 33.16
CA THR A 6 -6.72 -37.82 32.08
C THR A 6 -6.24 -38.35 30.73
N THR A 7 -7.22 -38.70 29.90
CA THR A 7 -7.07 -39.24 28.54
C THR A 7 -6.71 -38.13 27.54
N HIS A 8 -5.61 -38.28 26.79
CA HIS A 8 -5.25 -37.42 25.66
C HIS A 8 -5.65 -38.09 24.33
N SER A 9 -6.45 -37.38 23.52
CA SER A 9 -6.77 -37.77 22.13
C SER A 9 -5.85 -37.03 21.13
N PRO A 10 -5.33 -37.71 20.08
CA PRO A 10 -4.51 -37.07 19.06
C PRO A 10 -5.37 -36.47 17.93
N ARG A 11 -5.08 -35.21 17.56
CA ARG A 11 -5.68 -34.53 16.40
C ARG A 11 -5.09 -35.07 15.10
N GLN A 12 -5.96 -35.55 14.22
CA GLN A 12 -5.64 -36.01 12.86
C GLN A 12 -5.27 -34.84 11.94
N ASN A 13 -4.15 -35.01 11.22
CA ASN A 13 -3.69 -34.15 10.14
C ASN A 13 -4.57 -34.28 8.90
N ARG A 14 -4.95 -33.14 8.28
CA ARG A 14 -5.53 -33.10 6.92
C ARG A 14 -4.46 -32.67 5.91
N PRO A 15 -4.34 -33.34 4.75
CA PRO A 15 -3.43 -32.92 3.68
C PRO A 15 -4.09 -31.86 2.81
N TRP A 16 -3.50 -30.66 2.73
CA TRP A 16 -3.95 -29.62 1.83
C TRP A 16 -3.28 -29.75 0.46
N GLY A 17 -4.12 -29.64 -0.58
CA GLY A 17 -3.79 -29.89 -1.97
C GLY A 17 -2.75 -28.94 -2.56
N LYS A 18 -2.02 -29.49 -3.52
CA LYS A 18 -1.03 -28.81 -4.36
C LYS A 18 -1.74 -27.79 -5.26
N HIS A 19 -1.55 -26.49 -5.02
CA HIS A 19 -1.92 -25.46 -5.98
C HIS A 19 -0.70 -25.11 -6.84
N ARG A 20 -0.88 -25.22 -8.16
CA ARG A 20 0.10 -24.87 -9.20
C ARG A 20 0.35 -23.36 -9.20
N CYS A 21 1.62 -22.97 -9.12
CA CYS A 21 2.05 -21.61 -9.37
C CYS A 21 1.95 -21.32 -10.88
N ILE A 22 1.17 -20.31 -11.27
CA ILE A 22 1.22 -19.73 -12.61
C ILE A 22 1.98 -18.41 -12.48
N THR A 23 3.21 -18.41 -12.99
CA THR A 23 4.07 -17.23 -13.08
C THR A 23 3.62 -16.39 -14.25
N THR A 24 2.99 -15.25 -13.97
CA THR A 24 2.67 -14.24 -15.00
C THR A 24 3.57 -13.04 -14.74
N SER A 25 4.61 -12.88 -15.55
CA SER A 25 5.51 -11.73 -15.50
C SER A 25 4.79 -10.47 -16.01
N PRO A 26 4.82 -9.33 -15.29
CA PRO A 26 4.36 -8.07 -15.85
C PRO A 26 5.43 -7.45 -16.77
N LEU A 27 5.04 -7.22 -18.02
CA LEU A 27 5.76 -6.41 -18.99
C LEU A 27 5.58 -4.93 -18.60
N PHE A 28 6.65 -4.25 -18.17
CA PHE A 28 6.63 -2.79 -18.03
C PHE A 28 7.03 -2.13 -19.35
N PRO A 29 6.29 -1.11 -19.84
CA PRO A 29 6.75 -0.28 -20.94
C PRO A 29 7.66 0.85 -20.42
N THR A 30 8.88 0.91 -20.94
CA THR A 30 9.82 2.03 -20.80
C THR A 30 9.25 3.24 -21.53
N GLN A 31 8.82 4.27 -20.81
CA GLN A 31 8.48 5.57 -21.39
C GLN A 31 9.78 6.39 -21.55
N LEU A 32 10.07 6.71 -22.81
CA LEU A 32 11.20 7.49 -23.28
C LEU A 32 11.06 8.98 -22.92
N LEU A 33 12.22 9.62 -22.78
CA LEU A 33 12.50 11.04 -22.66
C LEU A 33 11.52 11.94 -23.46
N SER A 34 11.06 13.01 -22.82
CA SER A 34 10.47 14.17 -23.49
C SER A 34 11.45 15.36 -23.37
N ASP A 35 12.08 15.72 -24.48
CA ASP A 35 12.68 17.03 -24.71
C ASP A 35 11.64 17.89 -25.43
N SER A 36 11.34 19.08 -24.91
CA SER A 36 10.62 20.13 -25.65
C SER A 36 11.00 21.48 -25.06
N ASP A 37 11.92 22.15 -25.77
CA ASP A 37 12.17 23.58 -25.70
C ASP A 37 11.12 24.27 -26.58
N ASP A 38 10.20 25.03 -25.98
CA ASP A 38 9.34 25.96 -26.72
C ASP A 38 9.32 27.32 -26.00
N ASP A 39 10.12 28.22 -26.56
CA ASP A 39 10.13 29.66 -26.39
C ASP A 39 8.92 30.23 -27.16
N PHE A 40 7.99 30.90 -26.47
CA PHE A 40 6.98 31.71 -27.16
C PHE A 40 6.74 33.05 -26.47
N ASP A 41 7.09 34.06 -27.23
CA ASP A 41 7.06 35.49 -26.96
C ASP A 41 5.69 36.04 -26.54
N ALA A 42 5.77 37.08 -25.73
CA ALA A 42 4.65 37.83 -25.21
C ALA A 42 4.04 38.77 -26.26
N HIS A 43 2.73 38.67 -26.48
CA HIS A 43 1.96 39.77 -27.08
C HIS A 43 0.76 40.17 -26.22
N LEU A 44 0.78 41.45 -25.84
CA LEU A 44 -0.27 42.21 -25.18
C LEU A 44 -1.48 42.46 -26.10
N THR A 45 -2.54 43.01 -25.49
CA THR A 45 -3.81 43.48 -26.05
C THR A 45 -4.88 42.38 -26.13
N SER A 46 -6.15 42.58 -25.82
CA SER A 46 -6.96 43.79 -25.82
C SER A 46 -8.22 43.60 -24.94
N SER A 47 -8.70 44.71 -24.42
CA SER A 47 -9.89 44.90 -23.58
C SER A 47 -11.20 44.59 -24.30
N MET A 48 -12.11 43.85 -23.66
CA MET A 48 -13.57 43.93 -23.90
C MET A 48 -14.35 43.70 -22.57
N PRO A 49 -15.38 44.51 -22.28
CA PRO A 49 -16.18 44.51 -21.04
C PRO A 49 -17.35 43.48 -21.05
N PRO A 50 -18.13 43.32 -19.96
CA PRO A 50 -18.94 42.13 -19.69
C PRO A 50 -20.36 42.22 -20.26
N MET A 51 -20.97 41.07 -20.56
CA MET A 51 -22.38 40.96 -20.95
C MET A 51 -23.08 39.81 -20.21
N PRO A 52 -24.15 40.07 -19.44
CA PRO A 52 -25.11 39.07 -18.99
C PRO A 52 -26.51 39.34 -19.63
N PRO A 53 -27.54 38.54 -19.33
CA PRO A 53 -27.73 37.13 -19.66
C PRO A 53 -29.03 36.93 -20.49
N LEU A 54 -29.21 35.79 -21.17
CA LEU A 54 -30.55 35.36 -21.60
C LEU A 54 -30.80 33.91 -21.18
N ILE A 55 -31.69 33.80 -20.20
CA ILE A 55 -32.28 32.58 -19.68
C ILE A 55 -33.21 32.04 -20.75
N MET A 56 -32.85 30.91 -21.36
CA MET A 56 -33.82 30.07 -22.07
C MET A 56 -34.13 28.84 -21.21
N SER A 57 -35.21 28.94 -20.45
CA SER A 57 -35.82 27.83 -19.72
C SER A 57 -36.36 26.80 -20.72
N SER A 58 -35.53 25.81 -21.06
CA SER A 58 -35.98 24.65 -21.83
C SER A 58 -36.58 23.60 -20.89
N SER A 59 -37.79 23.16 -21.25
CA SER A 59 -38.66 22.29 -20.50
C SER A 59 -37.98 20.96 -20.13
N SER A 60 -38.05 20.65 -18.84
CA SER A 60 -37.49 19.48 -18.18
C SER A 60 -38.21 18.20 -18.59
N VAL A 61 -37.60 17.43 -19.48
CA VAL A 61 -37.85 15.99 -19.56
C VAL A 61 -36.97 15.35 -18.49
N LYS A 62 -37.55 14.98 -17.34
CA LYS A 62 -36.88 14.18 -16.32
C LYS A 62 -36.68 12.77 -16.88
N SER A 63 -35.67 12.62 -17.72
CA SER A 63 -35.11 11.32 -18.05
C SER A 63 -34.58 10.75 -16.74
N ILE A 64 -35.29 9.74 -16.23
CA ILE A 64 -34.84 8.91 -15.11
C ILE A 64 -33.66 8.11 -15.67
N LEU A 65 -32.51 8.76 -15.76
CA LEU A 65 -31.23 8.08 -15.93
C LEU A 65 -31.12 7.20 -14.70
N ARG A 66 -31.39 5.89 -14.89
CA ARG A 66 -30.90 4.85 -13.98
C ARG A 66 -29.40 5.06 -13.92
N VAL A 67 -28.95 5.74 -12.87
CA VAL A 67 -27.54 5.83 -12.52
C VAL A 67 -27.15 4.41 -12.18
N ILE A 68 -26.60 3.70 -13.17
CA ILE A 68 -25.97 2.40 -12.93
C ILE A 68 -24.80 2.72 -12.00
N PRO A 69 -24.78 2.17 -10.77
CA PRO A 69 -23.67 2.42 -9.86
C PRO A 69 -22.39 1.94 -10.54
N ALA A 70 -21.39 2.83 -10.60
CA ALA A 70 -20.11 2.50 -11.21
C ALA A 70 -19.53 1.26 -10.51
N PRO A 71 -18.99 0.28 -11.27
CA PRO A 71 -18.39 -0.90 -10.67
C PRO A 71 -17.27 -0.49 -9.72
N ALA A 72 -17.22 -1.11 -8.54
CA ALA A 72 -16.20 -0.83 -7.54
C ALA A 72 -14.81 -1.00 -8.17
N PRO A 73 -13.85 -0.09 -7.90
CA PRO A 73 -12.50 -0.24 -8.42
C PRO A 73 -11.90 -1.55 -7.90
N CYS A 74 -11.44 -2.39 -8.84
CA CYS A 74 -10.70 -3.59 -8.52
C CYS A 74 -9.38 -3.19 -7.83
N VAL A 75 -9.25 -3.52 -6.55
CA VAL A 75 -7.95 -3.51 -5.88
C VAL A 75 -7.19 -4.70 -6.43
N ILE A 76 -6.01 -4.46 -7.00
CA ILE A 76 -5.07 -5.56 -7.28
C ILE A 76 -4.54 -5.97 -5.90
N PRO A 77 -4.92 -7.14 -5.37
CA PRO A 77 -4.32 -7.59 -4.12
C PRO A 77 -2.83 -7.61 -4.36
N VAL A 78 -2.05 -6.95 -3.51
CA VAL A 78 -0.62 -7.23 -3.48
C VAL A 78 -0.55 -8.75 -3.28
N HIS A 79 0.08 -9.46 -4.21
CA HIS A 79 0.40 -10.85 -3.95
C HIS A 79 1.47 -10.84 -2.88
N ILE A 80 1.02 -10.66 -1.64
CA ILE A 80 1.81 -10.93 -0.49
C ILE A 80 1.82 -12.45 -0.46
N PRO A 81 2.95 -13.11 -0.79
CA PRO A 81 3.04 -14.54 -0.60
C PRO A 81 2.58 -14.78 0.82
N ILE A 82 1.50 -15.56 1.00
CA ILE A 82 0.94 -15.83 2.31
C ILE A 82 2.14 -16.24 3.15
N TYR A 83 2.52 -15.35 4.06
CA TYR A 83 3.63 -15.57 4.95
C TYR A 83 3.09 -16.62 5.91
N ASN A 84 3.12 -17.88 5.45
CA ASN A 84 3.01 -19.11 6.23
C ASN A 84 4.28 -19.19 7.09
N LEU A 85 4.56 -18.11 7.80
CA LEU A 85 5.58 -18.05 8.79
C LEU A 85 4.97 -18.85 9.94
N ALA A 86 5.59 -20.00 10.20
CA ALA A 86 5.15 -21.01 11.17
C ALA A 86 4.98 -20.44 12.59
N LYS A 87 5.35 -19.18 12.82
CA LYS A 87 5.42 -18.50 14.09
C LYS A 87 4.49 -17.28 14.10
N PRO A 88 3.60 -17.13 15.10
CA PRO A 88 2.64 -16.04 15.17
C PRO A 88 3.29 -14.65 15.34
N TRP A 89 4.53 -14.57 15.83
CA TRP A 89 5.30 -13.32 15.96
C TRP A 89 6.02 -12.88 14.67
N GLN A 90 6.02 -13.72 13.64
CA GLN A 90 6.43 -13.35 12.28
C GLN A 90 5.26 -12.75 11.48
N ARG A 91 4.16 -12.38 12.13
CA ARG A 91 3.10 -11.61 11.48
C ARG A 91 3.56 -10.17 11.28
N TRP A 92 2.78 -9.45 10.48
CA TRP A 92 2.95 -8.03 10.28
C TRP A 92 3.19 -7.29 11.62
N PRO A 93 4.08 -6.29 11.64
CA PRO A 93 4.88 -5.85 10.49
C PRO A 93 6.19 -6.65 10.32
N TYR A 94 6.66 -7.35 11.37
CA TYR A 94 8.03 -7.83 11.45
C TYR A 94 8.42 -8.92 10.44
N GLY A 95 7.49 -9.78 10.06
CA GLY A 95 7.76 -10.82 9.06
C GLY A 95 7.47 -10.41 7.61
N MET A 96 7.15 -9.14 7.36
CA MET A 96 6.97 -8.63 6.00
C MET A 96 8.26 -8.07 5.44
N TYR A 97 8.42 -8.12 4.12
CA TYR A 97 9.52 -7.44 3.46
C TYR A 97 9.21 -5.97 3.24
N THR A 98 10.25 -5.17 3.23
CA THR A 98 10.19 -3.70 3.12
C THR A 98 9.57 -3.26 1.81
N VAL A 99 9.85 -3.98 0.71
CA VAL A 99 9.23 -3.72 -0.59
C VAL A 99 7.71 -3.91 -0.56
N ASP A 100 7.19 -4.92 0.14
CA ASP A 100 5.74 -5.16 0.20
C ASP A 100 5.03 -4.14 1.09
N MET A 101 5.67 -3.77 2.20
CA MET A 101 5.17 -2.70 3.08
C MET A 101 5.08 -1.37 2.33
N ALA A 102 6.12 -1.03 1.56
CA ALA A 102 6.15 0.17 0.72
C ALA A 102 5.02 0.19 -0.31
N ILE A 103 4.83 -0.92 -1.03
CA ILE A 103 3.75 -1.06 -2.01
C ILE A 103 2.40 -0.95 -1.31
N GLY A 104 2.21 -1.61 -0.17
CA GLY A 104 0.97 -1.56 0.59
C GLY A 104 0.62 -0.16 1.10
N PHE A 105 1.60 0.59 1.59
CA PHE A 105 1.42 1.99 1.96
C PHE A 105 1.06 2.87 0.76
N GLN A 106 1.73 2.67 -0.38
CA GLN A 106 1.41 3.40 -1.61
C GLN A 106 -0.02 3.11 -2.07
N GLN A 107 -0.47 1.85 -2.02
CA GLN A 107 -1.83 1.47 -2.40
C GLN A 107 -2.88 2.07 -1.45
N MET A 108 -2.62 2.11 -0.15
CA MET A 108 -3.52 2.76 0.81
C MET A 108 -3.54 4.29 0.70
N ALA A 109 -2.58 4.89 0.00
CA ALA A 109 -2.60 6.32 -0.29
C ALA A 109 -3.37 6.67 -1.59
N ILE A 110 -3.83 5.68 -2.37
CA ILE A 110 -4.56 5.93 -3.63
C ILE A 110 -5.92 6.57 -3.32
N PRO A 111 -6.18 7.84 -3.73
CA PRO A 111 -7.41 8.54 -3.36
C PRO A 111 -8.68 7.81 -3.81
N LYS A 112 -8.62 7.17 -4.98
CA LYS A 112 -9.72 6.36 -5.53
C LYS A 112 -10.04 5.12 -4.70
N LEU A 113 -9.10 4.58 -3.93
CA LEU A 113 -9.38 3.45 -3.05
C LEU A 113 -9.93 3.93 -1.70
N CYS A 114 -9.37 5.01 -1.17
CA CYS A 114 -9.81 5.64 0.08
C CYS A 114 -11.26 6.15 0.04
N SER A 115 -11.77 6.51 -1.13
CA SER A 115 -13.17 6.93 -1.27
C SER A 115 -14.18 5.77 -1.28
N PHE A 116 -13.74 4.53 -1.55
CA PHE A 116 -14.61 3.36 -1.63
C PHE A 116 -14.51 2.44 -0.42
N TYR A 117 -13.37 2.44 0.27
CA TYR A 117 -13.08 1.47 1.32
C TYR A 117 -12.56 2.16 2.59
N GLY A 118 -13.02 1.70 3.75
CA GLY A 118 -12.44 2.13 5.03
C GLY A 118 -10.98 1.66 5.16
N GLN A 119 -10.17 2.36 5.96
CA GLN A 119 -8.75 2.06 6.13
C GLN A 119 -8.49 0.60 6.56
N GLU A 120 -9.25 0.08 7.53
CA GLU A 120 -9.14 -1.31 7.96
C GLU A 120 -9.49 -2.31 6.84
N GLN A 121 -10.50 -1.98 6.03
CA GLN A 121 -10.91 -2.82 4.91
C GLN A 121 -9.85 -2.83 3.82
N LEU A 122 -9.27 -1.67 3.48
CA LEU A 122 -8.12 -1.58 2.57
C LEU A 122 -6.94 -2.36 3.10
N PHE A 123 -6.65 -2.21 4.40
CA PHE A 123 -5.57 -2.94 5.03
C PHE A 123 -5.76 -4.45 4.88
N ARG A 124 -6.95 -4.98 5.13
CA ARG A 124 -7.22 -6.42 4.94
C ARG A 124 -7.18 -6.85 3.47
N LEU A 125 -7.60 -6.00 2.53
CA LEU A 125 -7.51 -6.29 1.09
C LEU A 125 -6.07 -6.35 0.60
N ILE A 126 -5.19 -5.52 1.16
CA ILE A 126 -3.79 -5.40 0.78
C ILE A 126 -2.94 -6.42 1.52
N PHE A 127 -3.07 -6.49 2.86
CA PHE A 127 -2.26 -7.30 3.78
C PHE A 127 -2.88 -8.65 4.16
N GLY A 128 -4.00 -9.03 3.56
CA GLY A 128 -4.71 -10.29 3.80
C GLY A 128 -5.31 -10.37 5.21
N ASP A 129 -5.27 -11.57 5.80
CA ASP A 129 -5.83 -11.88 7.13
C ASP A 129 -5.03 -11.30 8.31
N THR A 130 -4.21 -10.29 8.04
CA THR A 130 -3.42 -9.61 9.05
C THR A 130 -4.33 -8.76 9.95
N PRO A 131 -4.22 -8.86 11.29
CA PRO A 131 -5.00 -8.03 12.19
C PRO A 131 -4.61 -6.56 12.02
N PHE A 132 -5.60 -5.72 11.73
CA PHE A 132 -5.40 -4.29 11.63
C PHE A 132 -5.31 -3.67 13.03
N VAL A 133 -4.14 -3.13 13.37
CA VAL A 133 -3.93 -2.34 14.59
C VAL A 133 -3.61 -0.91 14.17
N LYS A 134 -4.56 0.00 14.37
CA LYS A 134 -4.50 1.38 13.86
C LYS A 134 -3.24 2.13 14.30
N THR A 135 -2.86 2.04 15.57
CA THR A 135 -1.66 2.69 16.12
C THR A 135 -0.41 2.16 15.44
N THR A 136 -0.23 0.84 15.43
CA THR A 136 0.89 0.18 14.76
C THR A 136 0.96 0.55 13.28
N TYR A 137 -0.18 0.67 12.59
CA TYR A 137 -0.20 1.07 11.19
C TYR A 137 0.36 2.48 11.00
N HIS A 138 -0.16 3.45 11.75
CA HIS A 138 0.29 4.83 11.65
C HIS A 138 1.74 5.00 12.08
N ASP A 139 2.19 4.28 13.11
CA ASP A 139 3.59 4.31 13.56
C ASP A 139 4.53 3.81 12.45
N ASN A 140 4.19 2.69 11.79
CA ASN A 140 4.99 2.13 10.70
C ASN A 140 4.92 2.97 9.42
N HIS A 141 3.76 3.55 9.11
CA HIS A 141 3.61 4.46 7.98
C HIS A 141 4.40 5.76 8.19
N LYS A 142 4.35 6.33 9.41
CA LYS A 142 5.15 7.51 9.79
C LYS A 142 6.65 7.21 9.70
N ALA A 143 7.06 6.10 10.31
CA ALA A 143 8.41 5.56 10.22
C ALA A 143 8.92 5.51 8.78
N TRP A 144 8.12 4.98 7.86
CA TRP A 144 8.46 4.90 6.43
C TRP A 144 8.77 6.27 5.81
N HIS A 145 7.91 7.26 6.06
CA HIS A 145 8.06 8.62 5.49
C HIS A 145 9.18 9.44 6.13
N GLU A 146 9.49 9.19 7.40
CA GLU A 146 10.53 9.93 8.13
C GLU A 146 11.93 9.32 7.97
N THR A 147 12.06 8.17 7.32
CA THR A 147 13.36 7.51 7.16
C THR A 147 14.19 8.16 6.08
N GLU A 148 15.50 8.22 6.31
CA GLU A 148 16.48 8.64 5.32
C GLU A 148 16.40 7.80 4.03
N LEU A 149 16.53 8.49 2.89
CA LEU A 149 16.39 7.87 1.57
C LEU A 149 17.40 6.71 1.36
N THR A 150 18.62 6.83 1.88
CA THR A 150 19.67 5.82 1.78
C THR A 150 19.28 4.49 2.42
N VAL A 151 18.70 4.53 3.63
CA VAL A 151 18.20 3.35 4.36
C VAL A 151 17.02 2.73 3.61
N LEU A 152 16.11 3.57 3.09
CA LEU A 152 14.96 3.11 2.30
C LEU A 152 15.39 2.40 1.02
N GLU A 153 16.29 2.99 0.24
CA GLU A 153 16.79 2.41 -1.02
C GLU A 153 17.53 1.11 -0.78
N THR A 154 18.38 1.05 0.25
CA THR A 154 19.11 -0.17 0.62
C THR A 154 18.16 -1.33 0.88
N HIS A 155 17.11 -1.12 1.69
CA HIS A 155 16.16 -2.18 2.03
C HIS A 155 15.17 -2.50 0.90
N LYS A 156 14.89 -1.53 0.00
CA LYS A 156 14.15 -1.81 -1.24
C LYS A 156 14.96 -2.69 -2.19
N LEU A 157 16.25 -2.39 -2.36
CA LEU A 157 17.17 -3.16 -3.21
C LEU A 157 17.40 -4.58 -2.68
N ALA A 158 17.38 -4.75 -1.35
CA ALA A 158 17.44 -6.06 -0.73
C ALA A 158 16.26 -6.97 -1.13
N GLY A 159 15.11 -6.40 -1.54
CA GLY A 159 13.96 -7.16 -2.04
C GLY A 159 13.42 -8.17 -1.04
N HIS A 160 13.09 -9.38 -1.50
CA HIS A 160 12.58 -10.48 -0.67
C HIS A 160 13.71 -11.35 -0.08
N THR A 161 14.72 -10.71 0.53
CA THR A 161 15.82 -11.35 1.25
C THR A 161 15.75 -11.06 2.75
N GLU A 162 16.57 -11.74 3.56
CA GLU A 162 16.62 -11.49 5.01
C GLU A 162 16.91 -10.02 5.34
N ASP A 163 17.86 -9.40 4.64
CA ASP A 163 18.16 -7.96 4.78
C ASP A 163 16.97 -7.07 4.40
N GLY A 164 16.10 -7.54 3.51
CA GLY A 164 14.88 -6.85 3.10
C GLY A 164 13.73 -6.92 4.13
N LEU A 165 13.87 -7.68 5.22
CA LEU A 165 12.82 -7.77 6.25
C LEU A 165 12.56 -6.42 6.93
N TRP A 166 11.29 -6.15 7.20
CA TRP A 166 10.87 -4.92 7.87
C TRP A 166 11.48 -4.79 9.27
N ALA A 167 11.68 -5.91 9.98
CA ALA A 167 12.37 -5.91 11.28
C ALA A 167 13.80 -5.36 11.18
N ASN A 168 14.54 -5.74 10.12
CA ASN A 168 15.91 -5.28 9.88
C ASN A 168 15.93 -3.81 9.46
N TYR A 169 14.97 -3.39 8.64
CA TYR A 169 14.73 -1.98 8.34
C TYR A 169 14.48 -1.12 9.59
N LEU A 170 13.62 -1.58 10.51
CA LEU A 170 13.37 -0.87 11.77
C LEU A 170 14.64 -0.77 12.63
N ALA A 171 15.45 -1.83 12.68
CA ALA A 171 16.72 -1.83 13.40
C ALA A 171 17.73 -0.85 12.80
N ALA A 172 17.90 -0.86 11.47
CA ALA A 172 18.80 0.04 10.75
C ALA A 172 18.42 1.52 10.91
N ARG A 173 17.11 1.82 10.96
CA ARG A 173 16.64 3.18 11.25
C ARG A 173 17.07 3.65 12.64
N CYS A 174 16.93 2.80 13.66
CA CYS A 174 17.33 3.15 15.03
C CYS A 174 18.84 3.43 15.15
N THR A 175 19.69 2.72 14.42
CA THR A 175 21.14 2.96 14.44
C THR A 175 21.52 4.30 13.81
N HIS A 176 20.83 4.74 12.76
CA HIS A 176 21.07 6.05 12.15
C HIS A 176 20.77 7.21 13.11
N TYR A 177 19.70 7.12 13.90
CA TYR A 177 19.38 8.16 14.90
C TYR A 177 20.39 8.25 16.04
N LEU A 178 21.05 7.14 16.39
CA LEU A 178 22.06 7.12 17.44
C LEU A 178 23.43 7.64 16.97
N GLY A 179 23.75 7.47 15.68
CA GLY A 179 25.01 7.93 15.10
C GLY A 179 25.08 9.43 14.81
N SER A 180 23.94 10.08 14.51
CA SER A 180 23.89 11.52 14.21
C SER A 180 23.96 12.42 15.45
N GLY A 181 23.83 11.88 16.65
CA GLY A 181 23.88 12.63 17.92
C GLY A 181 25.25 12.74 18.58
N GLN A 182 26.34 12.23 17.97
CA GLN A 182 27.68 12.20 18.59
C GLN A 182 28.74 13.09 17.90
N GLN A 183 28.38 13.98 16.98
CA GLN A 183 29.32 14.97 16.42
C GLN A 183 29.14 16.37 17.04
N GLU A 184 29.29 16.48 18.37
CA GLU A 184 29.53 17.78 19.02
C GLU A 184 30.47 17.60 20.22
N THR A 185 31.78 17.61 19.98
CA THR A 185 32.82 18.04 20.94
C THR A 185 34.07 18.46 20.19
#